data_AF-A0A6I4RSM7-F1
#
_entry.id   AF-A0A6I4RSM7-F1
#
_cell.length_a   1.000
_cell.length_b   1.000
_cell.length_c   1.000
_cell.angle_alpha   90.00
_cell.angle_beta   90.00
_cell.angle_gamma   90.00
#
_symmetry.space_group_name_H-M   'P 1'
#
loop_
_entity.id
_entity.type
_entity.pdbx_description
1 polymer ?
#
loop_
_entity_poly.entity_id
_entity_poly.type
_entity_poly.pdbx_seq_one_letter_code
_entity_poly.pdbx_strand_id
1 'polypeptide(L)'
;MSENNQIAKLQAQLNATKASSSNMTTFNDVVAVYLGVQNKEHFPKMKDANGIKLKDENGRDRRSKQPDGYTHTFSEVGTSKVVKVVLPKSYTLELMTAYKIGGLGYDISSGNMIFIEKNGIVAKF
;
A
#
# COMPACT_ATOMS: atom_id res chain seq x y z
N MET A 1 24.93 31.22 15.14
CA MET A 1 25.23 29.99 14.34
C MET A 1 24.31 28.83 14.74
N SER A 2 22.97 28.98 14.75
CA SER A 2 22.04 27.88 15.10
C SER A 2 20.82 27.75 14.18
N GLU A 3 20.27 28.83 13.63
CA GLU A 3 19.09 28.78 12.75
C GLU A 3 19.32 28.03 11.43
N ASN A 4 20.45 28.27 10.75
CA ASN A 4 20.77 27.60 9.49
C ASN A 4 20.87 26.07 9.63
N ASN A 5 21.24 25.57 10.81
CA ASN A 5 21.35 24.13 11.07
C ASN A 5 19.97 23.48 11.29
N GLN A 6 19.04 24.22 11.88
CA GLN A 6 17.68 23.74 12.12
C GLN A 6 16.84 23.72 10.83
N ILE A 7 16.99 24.73 9.97
CA ILE A 7 16.36 24.77 8.64
C ILE A 7 16.90 23.63 7.77
N ALA A 8 18.20 23.36 7.79
CA ALA A 8 18.80 22.24 7.06
C ALA A 8 18.28 20.88 7.55
N LYS A 9 18.13 20.69 8.86
CA LYS A 9 17.49 19.48 9.43
C LYS A 9 16.04 19.32 8.99
N LEU A 10 15.24 20.40 9.05
CA LEU A 10 13.83 20.38 8.62
C LEU A 10 13.70 20.08 7.12
N GLN A 11 14.56 20.67 6.29
CA GLN A 11 14.62 20.39 4.85
C GLN A 11 15.07 18.96 4.56
N ALA A 12 16.07 18.43 5.28
CA ALA A 12 16.49 17.05 5.17
C ALA A 12 15.39 16.08 5.59
N GLN A 13 14.60 16.42 6.62
CA GLN A 13 13.47 15.62 7.09
C GLN A 13 12.29 15.66 6.11
N LEU A 14 11.99 16.82 5.54
CA LEU A 14 11.02 16.99 4.45
C LEU A 14 11.47 16.23 3.18
N ASN A 15 12.74 16.31 2.83
CA ASN A 15 13.31 15.63 1.67
C ASN A 15 13.42 14.12 1.89
N ALA A 16 13.70 13.63 3.10
CA ALA A 16 13.63 12.21 3.43
C ALA A 16 12.19 11.69 3.38
N THR A 17 11.21 12.50 3.78
CA THR A 17 9.79 12.19 3.66
C THR A 17 9.35 12.14 2.19
N LYS A 18 9.82 13.06 1.34
CA LYS A 18 9.57 13.10 -0.11
C LYS A 18 10.37 12.05 -0.91
N ALA A 19 11.59 11.72 -0.50
CA ALA A 19 12.42 10.69 -1.12
C ALA A 19 11.95 9.27 -0.76
N SER A 20 11.16 9.12 0.32
CA SER A 20 10.51 7.87 0.72
C SER A 20 9.14 7.65 0.05
N SER A 21 8.57 8.64 -0.63
CA SER A 21 7.37 8.43 -1.46
C SER A 21 7.79 7.91 -2.83
N SER A 22 8.00 6.60 -2.93
CA SER A 22 7.78 5.89 -4.20
C SER A 22 6.49 6.41 -4.83
N ASN A 23 6.42 6.59 -6.16
CA ASN A 23 5.30 7.01 -7.03
C ASN A 23 3.88 6.51 -6.67
N MET A 24 3.45 6.68 -5.43
CA MET A 24 2.23 6.14 -4.87
C MET A 24 1.19 7.25 -4.88
N THR A 25 0.03 6.89 -5.39
CA THR A 25 -1.14 7.75 -5.39
C THR A 25 -1.87 7.59 -4.06
N THR A 26 -2.37 8.70 -3.54
CA THR A 26 -3.30 8.68 -2.41
C THR A 26 -4.69 8.32 -2.92
N PHE A 27 -5.26 7.25 -2.35
CA PHE A 27 -6.64 6.83 -2.60
C PHE A 27 -7.48 7.19 -1.39
N ASN A 28 -8.49 8.03 -1.60
CA ASN A 28 -9.46 8.42 -0.58
C ASN A 28 -10.80 7.78 -0.96
N ASP A 29 -11.36 6.97 -0.06
CA ASP A 29 -12.72 6.42 -0.14
C ASP A 29 -13.07 5.70 -1.46
N VAL A 30 -12.18 4.84 -1.95
CA VAL A 30 -12.50 3.92 -3.06
C VAL A 30 -13.62 2.99 -2.60
N VAL A 31 -14.80 3.10 -3.23
CA VAL A 31 -15.97 2.29 -2.89
C VAL A 31 -15.84 0.93 -3.56
N ALA A 32 -15.74 -0.13 -2.76
CA ALA A 32 -15.54 -1.49 -3.26
C ALA A 32 -16.36 -2.52 -2.48
N VAL A 33 -16.79 -3.57 -3.16
CA VAL A 33 -17.60 -4.65 -2.58
C VAL A 33 -16.70 -5.85 -2.23
N TYR A 34 -16.90 -6.40 -1.04
CA TYR A 34 -16.23 -7.65 -0.65
C TYR A 34 -16.96 -8.87 -1.21
N LEU A 35 -16.25 -9.72 -1.94
CA LEU A 35 -16.80 -10.89 -2.64
C LEU A 35 -16.31 -12.23 -2.07
N GLY A 36 -15.91 -12.26 -0.79
CA GLY A 36 -15.53 -13.52 -0.12
C GLY A 36 -14.12 -14.03 -0.45
N VAL A 37 -13.25 -13.18 -1.01
CA VAL A 37 -11.87 -13.57 -1.30
C VAL A 37 -11.10 -13.76 0.01
N GLN A 38 -10.49 -14.93 0.19
CA GLN A 38 -9.64 -15.21 1.35
C GLN A 38 -8.44 -14.24 1.38
N ASN A 39 -8.19 -13.65 2.54
CA ASN A 39 -7.03 -12.77 2.71
C ASN A 39 -5.72 -13.57 2.74
N LYS A 40 -4.63 -12.87 2.45
CA LYS A 40 -3.28 -13.46 2.37
C LYS A 40 -2.30 -12.61 3.14
N GLU A 41 -1.34 -13.23 3.82
CA GLU A 41 -0.25 -12.50 4.45
C GLU A 41 0.49 -11.65 3.42
N HIS A 42 0.71 -10.39 3.77
CA HIS A 42 1.54 -9.48 3.00
C HIS A 42 2.97 -9.59 3.50
N PHE A 43 3.89 -9.73 2.55
CA PHE A 43 5.32 -9.72 2.81
C PHE A 43 5.88 -8.50 2.09
N PRO A 44 6.54 -7.56 2.79
CA PRO A 44 7.06 -6.36 2.18
C PRO A 44 8.27 -6.68 1.29
N LYS A 45 8.54 -5.80 0.33
CA LYS A 45 9.74 -5.90 -0.50
C LYS A 45 10.99 -5.58 0.33
N MET A 46 12.00 -6.44 0.27
CA MET A 46 13.29 -6.15 0.89
C MET A 46 14.02 -5.06 0.10
N LYS A 47 14.60 -4.12 0.85
CA LYS A 47 15.48 -3.08 0.33
C LYS A 47 16.87 -3.27 0.92
N ASP A 48 17.89 -2.93 0.15
CA ASP A 48 19.26 -2.85 0.65
C ASP A 48 19.46 -1.60 1.53
N ALA A 49 20.67 -1.45 2.10
CA ALA A 49 21.03 -0.31 2.95
C ALA A 49 20.94 1.06 2.24
N ASN A 50 20.88 1.06 0.90
CA ASN A 50 20.75 2.26 0.07
C ASN A 50 19.29 2.50 -0.38
N GLY A 51 18.34 1.69 0.09
CA GLY A 51 16.91 1.81 -0.23
C GLY A 51 16.51 1.22 -1.59
N ILE A 52 17.41 0.54 -2.28
CA ILE A 52 17.16 -0.12 -3.58
C ILE A 52 16.51 -1.48 -3.32
N LYS A 53 15.48 -1.80 -4.11
CA LYS A 53 14.78 -3.10 -4.05
C LYS A 53 15.78 -4.22 -4.40
N LEU A 54 16.00 -5.14 -3.47
CA LEU A 54 16.83 -6.31 -3.72
C LEU A 54 16.10 -7.23 -4.71
N LYS A 55 16.75 -7.61 -5.79
CA LYS A 55 16.22 -8.59 -6.74
C LYS A 55 16.76 -9.99 -6.42
N ASP A 56 15.96 -11.02 -6.69
CA ASP A 56 16.39 -12.41 -6.66
C ASP A 56 17.15 -12.76 -7.95
N GLU A 57 17.63 -14.00 -8.01
CA GLU A 57 18.40 -14.53 -9.15
C GLU A 57 17.58 -14.56 -10.45
N ASN A 58 16.24 -14.47 -10.34
CA ASN A 58 15.30 -14.43 -11.46
C ASN A 58 14.82 -13.00 -11.80
N GLY A 59 15.43 -11.97 -11.18
CA GLY A 59 15.10 -10.57 -11.41
C GLY A 59 13.81 -10.08 -10.73
N ARG A 60 13.20 -10.87 -9.86
CA ARG A 60 12.00 -10.49 -9.08
C ARG A 60 12.41 -9.83 -7.78
N ASP A 61 11.62 -8.88 -7.30
CA ASP A 61 11.85 -8.22 -6.02
C ASP A 61 11.82 -9.23 -4.86
N ARG A 62 12.92 -9.40 -4.13
CA ARG A 62 13.01 -10.20 -2.90
C ARG A 62 12.02 -9.69 -1.87
N ARG A 63 11.34 -10.61 -1.19
CA ARG A 63 10.33 -10.33 -0.15
C ARG A 63 10.86 -10.69 1.23
N SER A 64 10.49 -9.92 2.24
CA SER A 64 10.81 -10.23 3.64
C SER A 64 10.23 -11.58 4.03
N LYS A 65 10.88 -12.28 4.96
CA LYS A 65 10.32 -13.49 5.58
C LYS A 65 9.31 -13.16 6.68
N GLN A 66 9.29 -11.92 7.17
CA GLN A 66 8.35 -11.47 8.19
C GLN A 66 7.15 -10.79 7.52
N PRO A 67 5.92 -11.21 7.82
CA PRO A 67 4.73 -10.54 7.33
C PRO A 67 4.53 -9.19 8.04
N ASP A 68 4.04 -8.19 7.31
CA ASP A 68 3.75 -6.84 7.83
C ASP A 68 2.26 -6.48 7.76
N GLY A 69 1.42 -7.42 7.33
CA GLY A 69 -0.02 -7.25 7.28
C GLY A 69 -0.73 -8.35 6.49
N TYR A 70 -1.97 -8.07 6.11
CA TYR A 70 -2.83 -8.97 5.34
C TYR A 70 -3.43 -8.22 4.15
N THR A 71 -3.25 -8.79 2.96
CA THR A 71 -3.89 -8.30 1.74
C THR A 71 -5.33 -8.78 1.67
N HIS A 72 -6.26 -7.83 1.64
CA HIS A 72 -7.69 -8.05 1.42
C HIS A 72 -8.06 -7.63 -0.01
N THR A 73 -8.99 -8.34 -0.64
CA THR A 73 -9.35 -8.12 -2.05
C THR A 73 -10.84 -7.81 -2.18
N PHE A 74 -11.15 -6.77 -2.94
CA PHE A 74 -12.48 -6.25 -3.21
C PHE A 74 -12.65 -6.00 -4.73
N SER A 75 -13.87 -5.74 -5.15
CA SER A 75 -14.19 -5.26 -6.51
C SER A 75 -14.68 -3.81 -6.44
N GLU A 76 -14.02 -2.90 -7.15
CA GLU A 76 -14.42 -1.49 -7.23
C GLU A 76 -15.81 -1.36 -7.85
N VAL A 77 -16.65 -0.51 -7.26
CA VAL A 77 -17.99 -0.22 -7.78
C VAL A 77 -17.88 0.59 -9.08
N GLY A 78 -18.67 0.22 -10.08
CA GLY A 78 -18.76 0.92 -11.37
C GLY A 78 -17.72 0.46 -12.41
N THR A 79 -16.48 0.19 -12.00
CA THR A 79 -15.39 -0.23 -12.92
C THR A 79 -15.04 -1.71 -12.83
N SER A 80 -15.42 -2.36 -11.72
CA SER A 80 -15.01 -3.73 -11.37
C SER A 80 -13.48 -3.92 -11.32
N LYS A 81 -12.69 -2.86 -11.14
CA LYS A 81 -11.26 -2.99 -10.86
C LYS A 81 -11.04 -3.85 -9.62
N VAL A 82 -10.01 -4.70 -9.66
CA VAL A 82 -9.62 -5.45 -8.47
C VAL A 82 -8.95 -4.49 -7.49
N VAL A 83 -9.51 -4.31 -6.30
CA VAL A 83 -8.91 -3.47 -5.25
C VAL A 83 -8.27 -4.38 -4.23
N LYS A 84 -6.95 -4.27 -4.09
CA LYS A 84 -6.19 -4.97 -3.05
C LYS A 84 -5.67 -3.95 -2.05
N VAL A 85 -5.90 -4.20 -0.76
CA VAL A 85 -5.42 -3.33 0.32
C VAL A 85 -4.69 -4.16 1.37
N VAL A 86 -3.51 -3.69 1.77
CA VAL A 86 -2.76 -4.26 2.89
C VAL A 86 -3.25 -3.62 4.18
N LEU A 87 -3.77 -4.44 5.10
CA LEU A 87 -4.25 -4.03 6.41
C LEU A 87 -3.33 -4.62 7.51
N PRO A 88 -3.15 -3.97 8.66
CA PRO A 88 -2.22 -4.40 9.70
C PRO A 88 -2.59 -5.75 10.35
N LYS A 89 -3.82 -6.19 10.19
CA LYS A 89 -4.33 -7.49 10.68
C LYS A 89 -5.36 -8.05 9.70
N SER A 90 -5.74 -9.30 9.89
CA SER A 90 -6.91 -9.89 9.24
C SER A 90 -8.18 -9.22 9.75
N TYR A 91 -9.03 -8.72 8.84
CA TYR A 91 -10.35 -8.19 9.16
C TYR A 91 -11.42 -9.16 8.67
N THR A 92 -12.42 -9.41 9.51
CA THR A 92 -13.63 -10.13 9.10
C THR A 92 -14.51 -9.17 8.30
N LEU A 93 -14.76 -9.52 7.04
CA LEU A 93 -15.54 -8.72 6.09
C LEU A 93 -16.84 -9.46 5.77
N GLU A 94 -17.93 -8.71 5.58
CA GLU A 94 -19.25 -9.23 5.25
C GLU A 94 -19.38 -9.41 3.73
N LEU A 95 -19.86 -10.58 3.30
CA LEU A 95 -20.06 -10.89 1.89
C LEU A 95 -21.05 -9.89 1.25
N MET A 96 -20.78 -9.49 0.02
CA MET A 96 -21.61 -8.55 -0.76
C MET A 96 -21.80 -7.17 -0.11
N THR A 97 -20.98 -6.82 0.87
CA THR A 97 -21.03 -5.52 1.55
C THR A 97 -20.08 -4.53 0.90
N ALA A 98 -20.53 -3.29 0.76
CA ALA A 98 -19.72 -2.17 0.28
C ALA A 98 -18.87 -1.56 1.40
N TYR A 99 -17.64 -1.20 1.06
CA TYR A 99 -16.66 -0.61 1.95
C TYR A 99 -16.00 0.60 1.27
N LYS A 100 -15.59 1.57 2.08
CA LYS A 100 -14.67 2.63 1.71
C LYS A 100 -13.25 2.17 2.00
N ILE A 101 -12.42 2.11 0.96
CA ILE A 101 -11.03 1.68 1.03
C ILE A 101 -10.12 2.89 0.77
N GLY A 102 -9.08 3.06 1.56
CA GLY A 102 -8.14 4.17 1.40
C GLY A 102 -6.72 3.82 1.76
N GLY A 103 -5.78 4.71 1.41
CA GLY A 103 -4.36 4.59 1.71
C GLY A 103 -3.46 5.06 0.57
N LEU A 104 -2.18 4.69 0.65
CA LEU A 104 -1.19 4.97 -0.40
C LEU A 104 -0.97 3.70 -1.23
N GLY A 105 -1.08 3.84 -2.55
CA GLY A 105 -1.06 2.70 -3.46
C GLY A 105 -0.67 3.03 -4.88
N TYR A 106 -0.95 2.10 -5.80
CA TYR A 106 -0.72 2.22 -7.23
C TYR A 106 -2.00 1.87 -7.99
N ASP A 107 -2.35 2.68 -8.98
CA ASP A 107 -3.29 2.27 -10.04
C ASP A 107 -2.49 1.53 -11.11
N ILE A 108 -2.77 0.25 -11.29
CA ILE A 108 -2.07 -0.65 -12.20
C ILE A 108 -3.02 -0.92 -13.37
N SER A 109 -3.04 0.01 -14.33
CA SER A 109 -3.97 -0.04 -15.47
C SER A 109 -3.83 -1.33 -16.29
N SER A 110 -2.61 -1.84 -16.48
CA SER A 110 -2.37 -3.09 -17.22
C SER A 110 -2.98 -4.33 -16.57
N GLY A 111 -3.24 -4.28 -15.26
CA GLY A 111 -3.86 -5.37 -14.50
C GLY A 111 -5.30 -5.09 -14.08
N ASN A 112 -5.89 -3.98 -14.53
CA ASN A 112 -7.20 -3.49 -14.07
C ASN A 112 -7.34 -3.53 -12.53
N MET A 113 -6.31 -3.03 -11.83
CA MET A 113 -6.13 -3.25 -10.40
C MET A 113 -5.67 -1.99 -9.68
N ILE A 114 -6.25 -1.74 -8.51
CA ILE A 114 -5.73 -0.78 -7.53
C ILE A 114 -5.04 -1.58 -6.42
N PHE A 115 -3.79 -1.27 -6.11
CA PHE A 115 -3.05 -1.90 -5.02
C PHE A 115 -2.62 -0.88 -3.98
N ILE A 116 -3.31 -0.86 -2.85
CA ILE A 116 -3.03 -0.01 -1.68
C ILE A 116 -2.09 -0.77 -0.75
N GLU A 117 -0.83 -0.36 -0.74
CA GLU A 117 0.25 -1.07 -0.04
C GLU A 117 0.53 -0.47 1.35
N LYS A 118 0.32 0.83 1.53
CA LYS A 118 0.68 1.53 2.78
C LYS A 118 -0.50 2.27 3.37
N ASN A 119 -0.54 2.29 4.71
CA ASN A 119 -1.56 2.99 5.50
C ASN A 119 -2.98 2.61 5.03
N GLY A 120 -3.20 1.32 4.79
CA GLY A 120 -4.48 0.82 4.32
C GLY A 120 -5.59 1.04 5.34
N ILE A 121 -6.72 1.54 4.87
CA ILE A 121 -7.93 1.81 5.65
C ILE A 121 -9.08 1.06 5.01
N VAL A 122 -9.94 0.49 5.85
CA VAL A 122 -11.23 -0.10 5.46
C VAL A 122 -12.29 0.37 6.45
N ALA A 123 -13.39 0.88 5.93
CA ALA A 123 -14.58 1.23 6.70
C ALA A 123 -15.83 0.75 5.96
N LYS A 124 -16.83 0.26 6.69
CA LYS A 124 -18.13 -0.07 6.10
C LYS A 124 -18.73 1.20 5.49
N PHE A 125 -19.27 1.13 4.28
CA PHE A 125 -19.80 2.30 3.55
C PHE A 125 -21.02 2.89 4.26
#